data_AF-A0A397AEP3-F1
#
_entry.id   AF-A0A397AEP3-F1
#
_cell.length_a   1.000
_cell.length_b   1.000
_cell.length_c   1.000
_cell.angle_alpha   90.00
_cell.angle_beta   90.00
_cell.angle_gamma   90.00
#
_symmetry.space_group_name_H-M   'P 1'
#
loop_
_entity.id
_entity.type
_entity.pdbx_description
1 polymer ?
#
loop_
_entity_poly.entity_id
_entity_poly.type
_entity_poly.pdbx_seq_one_letter_code
_entity_poly.pdbx_strand_id
1 'polypeptide(L)'
;MQLFDNLSPVVSVEDCFDHMLIPKDHVSRRPTDTYYLNPSTLLRTHTSCHEVPLMKKGIRNFLVAGDVYRRDEIDASHYPVFHQMEGLRFFPELSQAVPYDDRVAIVQEHLKSTLEGMVESIFGKVEMRWVD
;
A
#
# COMPACT_ATOMS: atom_id res chain seq x y z
N MET A 1 -16.42 -2.88 2.37
CA MET A 1 -15.11 -2.55 1.77
C MET A 1 -15.36 -1.63 0.60
N GLN A 2 -14.71 -0.46 0.54
CA GLN A 2 -14.84 0.50 -0.58
C GLN A 2 -13.72 0.26 -1.60
N LEU A 3 -13.98 0.42 -2.89
CA LEU A 3 -12.97 0.30 -3.95
C LEU A 3 -12.67 1.68 -4.54
N PHE A 4 -11.39 2.00 -4.71
CA PHE A 4 -10.90 3.19 -5.37
C PHE A 4 -9.97 2.80 -6.53
N ASP A 5 -10.42 2.97 -7.76
CA ASP A 5 -9.69 2.61 -8.98
C ASP A 5 -9.50 3.78 -9.96
N ASN A 6 -9.89 4.99 -9.54
CA ASN A 6 -9.91 6.20 -10.37
C ASN A 6 -9.23 7.40 -9.69
N LEU A 7 -8.40 7.16 -8.67
CA LEU A 7 -7.64 8.22 -7.99
C LEU A 7 -6.52 8.74 -8.89
N SER A 8 -6.31 10.06 -8.88
CA SER A 8 -5.21 10.72 -9.62
C SER A 8 -3.85 10.10 -9.26
N PRO A 9 -3.00 9.77 -10.26
CA PRO A 9 -1.63 9.33 -9.99
C PRO A 9 -0.72 10.47 -9.54
N VAL A 10 -1.11 11.73 -9.77
CA VAL A 10 -0.40 12.89 -9.24
C VAL A 10 -0.73 13.08 -7.76
N VAL A 11 0.27 12.95 -6.90
CA VAL A 11 0.16 13.04 -5.44
C VAL A 11 1.21 13.99 -4.85
N SER A 12 1.00 14.42 -3.61
CA SER A 12 1.98 15.22 -2.88
C SER A 12 3.17 14.38 -2.41
N VAL A 13 4.33 15.01 -2.23
CA VAL A 13 5.51 14.38 -1.59
C VAL A 13 5.20 13.92 -0.17
N GLU A 14 4.36 14.69 0.54
CA GLU A 14 3.94 14.36 1.91
C GLU A 14 3.13 13.06 1.94
N ASP A 15 2.12 12.93 1.07
CA ASP A 15 1.25 11.76 1.03
C ASP A 15 2.01 10.51 0.58
N CYS A 16 2.93 10.65 -0.37
CA CYS A 16 3.65 9.49 -0.89
C CYS A 16 4.80 9.01 0.00
N PHE A 17 5.33 9.87 0.87
CA PHE A 17 6.48 9.50 1.69
C PHE A 17 6.40 9.90 3.16
N ASP A 18 6.08 11.15 3.48
CA ASP A 18 6.15 11.65 4.86
C ASP A 18 5.11 10.98 5.76
N HIS A 19 3.86 10.88 5.28
CA HIS A 19 2.78 10.18 5.97
C HIS A 19 3.05 8.67 6.12
N MET A 20 3.90 8.11 5.28
CA MET A 20 4.34 6.71 5.31
C MET A 20 5.60 6.50 6.16
N LEU A 21 6.02 7.52 6.91
CA LEU A 21 7.21 7.50 7.78
C LEU A 21 8.52 7.21 7.04
N ILE A 22 8.59 7.46 5.73
CA ILE A 22 9.80 7.28 4.94
C ILE A 22 10.73 8.47 5.24
N PRO A 23 12.00 8.29 5.66
CA PRO A 23 12.91 9.41 5.96
C PRO A 23 13.22 10.29 4.74
N LYS A 24 13.55 11.58 4.96
CA LYS A 24 13.83 12.55 3.87
C LYS A 24 15.06 12.19 3.02
N ASP A 25 16.02 11.49 3.61
CA ASP A 25 17.26 11.02 2.99
C ASP A 25 17.15 9.59 2.44
N HIS A 26 15.97 8.97 2.52
CA HIS A 26 15.75 7.61 2.04
C HIS A 26 15.93 7.50 0.52
N VAL A 27 16.52 6.38 0.07
CA VAL A 27 16.86 6.15 -1.34
C VAL A 27 15.65 6.25 -2.27
N SER A 28 14.47 5.80 -1.83
CA SER A 28 13.24 5.88 -2.64
C SER A 28 12.83 7.30 -3.02
N ARG A 29 13.32 8.33 -2.32
CA ARG A 29 13.06 9.75 -2.63
C ARG A 29 14.03 10.33 -3.66
N ARG A 30 14.99 9.56 -4.16
CA ARG A 30 15.96 10.05 -5.13
C ARG A 30 15.26 10.36 -6.46
N PRO A 31 15.60 11.47 -7.13
CA PRO A 31 15.10 11.76 -8.48
C PRO A 31 15.52 10.74 -9.56
N THR A 32 16.49 9.88 -9.24
CA THR A 32 16.87 8.74 -10.09
C THR A 32 15.79 7.66 -10.10
N ASP A 33 14.99 7.54 -9.03
CA ASP A 33 14.07 6.42 -8.80
C ASP A 33 12.60 6.88 -8.85
N THR A 34 12.36 8.19 -8.66
CA THR A 34 11.01 8.80 -8.58
C THR A 34 10.79 9.88 -9.64
N TYR A 35 9.60 9.87 -10.26
CA TYR A 35 9.15 10.91 -11.20
C TYR A 35 8.54 12.12 -10.48
N TYR A 36 9.37 13.09 -10.12
CA TYR A 36 8.92 14.38 -9.59
C TYR A 36 8.42 15.30 -10.70
N LEU A 37 7.25 15.91 -10.49
CA LEU A 37 6.71 16.96 -11.37
C LEU A 37 7.24 18.34 -10.96
N ASN A 38 7.44 18.53 -9.65
CA ASN A 38 8.05 19.70 -9.02
C ASN A 38 8.48 19.31 -7.59
N PRO A 39 9.06 20.22 -6.77
CA PRO A 39 9.53 19.88 -5.43
C PRO A 39 8.47 19.36 -4.45
N SER A 40 7.18 19.56 -4.71
CA SER A 40 6.08 19.18 -3.80
C SER A 40 5.13 18.11 -4.35
N THR A 41 5.23 17.73 -5.62
CA THR A 41 4.35 16.74 -6.28
C THR A 41 5.10 15.80 -7.21
N LEU A 42 4.58 14.58 -7.33
CA LEU A 42 5.17 13.48 -8.10
C LEU A 42 4.08 12.57 -8.66
N LEU A 43 4.45 11.67 -9.56
CA LEU A 43 3.65 10.50 -9.92
C LEU A 43 3.85 9.41 -8.87
N ARG A 44 2.76 8.90 -8.27
CA ARG A 44 2.81 7.98 -7.13
C ARG A 44 3.70 6.77 -7.41
N THR A 45 4.58 6.45 -6.47
CA THR A 45 5.52 5.32 -6.57
C THR A 45 4.91 4.02 -6.02
N HIS A 46 3.80 4.13 -5.29
CA HIS A 46 2.98 3.04 -4.78
C HIS A 46 1.54 3.53 -4.50
N THR A 47 0.59 2.61 -4.37
CA THR A 47 -0.81 2.93 -4.03
C THR A 47 -0.98 3.45 -2.59
N SER A 48 -0.03 3.16 -1.69
CA SER A 48 -0.05 3.63 -0.29
C SER A 48 0.04 5.13 -0.12
N CYS A 49 0.41 5.85 -1.19
CA CYS A 49 0.31 7.30 -1.24
C CYS A 49 -1.15 7.81 -1.06
N HIS A 50 -2.16 6.92 -1.08
CA HIS A 50 -3.55 7.23 -0.82
C HIS A 50 -4.08 6.78 0.55
N GLU A 51 -3.33 6.01 1.35
CA GLU A 51 -3.81 5.47 2.62
C GLU A 51 -4.21 6.56 3.62
N VAL A 52 -3.26 7.42 3.99
CA VAL A 52 -3.50 8.48 4.97
C VAL A 52 -4.55 9.51 4.48
N PRO A 53 -4.53 9.96 3.21
CA PRO A 53 -5.62 10.79 2.67
C PRO A 53 -7.02 10.16 2.81
N LEU A 54 -7.17 8.86 2.53
CA LEU A 54 -8.46 8.16 2.68
C LEU A 54 -8.84 7.98 4.16
N MET A 55 -7.86 7.68 5.03
CA MET A 55 -8.06 7.62 6.47
C MET A 55 -8.52 8.95 7.07
N LYS A 56 -7.94 10.07 6.63
CA LYS A 56 -8.35 11.43 7.03
C LYS A 56 -9.79 11.75 6.62
N LYS A 57 -10.31 11.12 5.57
CA LYS A 57 -11.73 11.17 5.17
C LYS A 57 -12.63 10.23 5.98
N GLY A 58 -12.09 9.54 6.99
CA GLY A 58 -12.84 8.61 7.83
C GLY A 58 -13.06 7.24 7.20
N ILE A 59 -12.39 6.92 6.08
CA ILE A 59 -12.52 5.62 5.41
C ILE A 59 -11.59 4.63 6.11
N ARG A 60 -12.14 3.49 6.54
CA ARG A 60 -11.46 2.54 7.44
C ARG A 60 -11.35 1.11 6.89
N ASN A 61 -11.94 0.83 5.73
CA ASN A 61 -11.90 -0.48 5.08
C ASN A 61 -12.04 -0.32 3.56
N PHE A 62 -10.92 -0.37 2.85
CA PHE A 62 -10.88 -0.04 1.43
C PHE A 62 -9.81 -0.81 0.65
N LEU A 63 -10.01 -0.87 -0.66
CA LEU A 63 -9.03 -1.26 -1.67
C LEU A 63 -8.68 -0.05 -2.54
N VAL A 64 -7.42 0.10 -2.89
CA VAL A 64 -6.94 1.02 -3.93
C VAL A 64 -6.30 0.21 -5.04
N ALA A 65 -6.71 0.42 -6.27
CA ALA A 65 -6.08 -0.16 -7.44
C ALA A 65 -5.66 0.95 -8.41
N GLY A 66 -4.48 0.85 -9.00
CA GLY A 66 -4.05 1.87 -9.94
C GLY A 66 -2.64 1.67 -10.47
N ASP A 67 -2.33 2.43 -11.51
CA ASP A 67 -1.02 2.60 -12.10
C ASP A 67 -0.05 3.28 -11.12
N VAL A 68 1.20 2.84 -11.08
CA VAL A 68 2.26 3.40 -10.24
C VAL A 68 3.52 3.57 -11.09
N TYR A 69 4.35 4.54 -10.71
CA TYR A 69 5.41 5.08 -11.55
C TYR A 69 6.74 5.00 -10.84
N ARG A 70 7.71 4.32 -11.45
CA ARG A 70 9.08 4.21 -10.93
C ARG A 70 10.06 4.38 -12.06
N ARG A 71 11.14 5.10 -11.81
CA ARG A 71 12.29 5.12 -12.70
C ARG A 71 13.12 3.90 -12.39
N ASP A 72 13.22 3.00 -13.35
CA ASP A 72 13.94 1.74 -13.20
C ASP A 72 14.61 1.39 -14.53
N GLU A 73 15.42 0.34 -14.51
CA GLU A 73 15.93 -0.26 -15.75
C GLU A 73 14.75 -0.73 -16.61
N ILE A 74 14.92 -0.75 -17.94
CA ILE A 74 13.89 -1.23 -18.85
C ILE A 74 14.35 -2.58 -19.39
N ASP A 75 13.76 -3.64 -18.88
CA ASP A 75 14.03 -5.01 -19.28
C ASP A 75 12.73 -5.86 -19.27
N ALA A 76 12.84 -7.18 -19.38
CA ALA A 76 11.68 -8.07 -19.42
C ALA A 76 10.88 -8.14 -18.10
N SER A 77 11.49 -7.76 -16.98
CA SER A 77 10.91 -7.75 -15.63
C SER A 77 10.58 -6.34 -15.12
N HIS A 78 11.12 -5.29 -15.73
CA HIS A 78 10.99 -3.92 -15.26
C HIS A 78 10.33 -3.02 -16.31
N TYR A 79 9.29 -2.30 -15.88
CA TYR A 79 8.61 -1.34 -16.72
C TYR A 79 8.28 -0.06 -15.92
N PRO A 80 8.48 1.14 -16.48
CA PRO A 80 8.34 2.39 -15.72
C PRO A 80 6.94 2.66 -15.15
N VAL A 81 5.91 2.01 -15.71
CA VAL A 81 4.52 2.13 -15.29
C VAL A 81 3.89 0.75 -15.13
N PHE A 82 3.55 0.37 -13.90
CA PHE A 82 2.90 -0.91 -13.61
C PHE A 82 1.72 -0.70 -12.68
N HIS A 83 1.00 -1.75 -12.30
CA HIS A 83 -0.22 -1.63 -11.51
C HIS A 83 -0.03 -2.28 -10.14
N GLN A 84 -0.57 -1.63 -9.11
CA GLN A 84 -0.68 -2.18 -7.78
C GLN A 84 -2.14 -2.24 -7.34
N MET A 85 -2.41 -3.18 -6.44
CA MET A 85 -3.61 -3.20 -5.63
C MET A 85 -3.18 -3.24 -4.16
N GLU A 86 -3.83 -2.45 -3.33
CA GLU A 86 -3.58 -2.35 -1.91
C GLU A 86 -4.88 -2.42 -1.12
N GLY A 87 -4.83 -3.04 0.05
CA GLY A 87 -5.96 -3.17 0.94
C GLY A 87 -5.63 -2.74 2.35
N LEU A 88 -6.51 -1.94 2.94
CA LEU A 88 -6.39 -1.46 4.31
C LEU A 88 -7.68 -1.73 5.08
N ARG A 89 -7.55 -2.24 6.31
CA ARG A 89 -8.67 -2.47 7.23
C ARG A 89 -8.30 -2.12 8.67
N PHE A 90 -9.13 -1.29 9.29
CA PHE A 90 -9.11 -1.05 10.73
C PHE A 90 -9.96 -2.08 11.47
N PHE A 91 -9.59 -2.33 12.73
CA PHE A 91 -10.32 -3.18 13.67
C PHE A 91 -10.75 -2.36 14.89
N PRO A 92 -11.75 -1.47 14.78
CA PRO A 92 -12.23 -0.65 15.90
C PRO A 92 -12.73 -1.47 17.09
N GLU A 93 -13.15 -2.71 16.86
CA GLU A 93 -13.54 -3.68 17.88
C GLU A 93 -12.38 -4.10 18.80
N LEU A 94 -11.12 -3.98 18.35
CA LEU A 94 -9.93 -4.27 19.15
C LEU A 94 -9.55 -3.08 20.03
N SER A 95 -10.32 -2.89 21.10
CA SER A 95 -10.09 -1.82 22.08
C SER A 95 -8.75 -1.95 22.81
N GLN A 96 -8.31 -0.88 23.46
CA GLN A 96 -7.10 -0.89 24.30
C GLN A 96 -7.20 -1.80 25.54
N ALA A 97 -8.39 -2.33 25.85
CA ALA A 97 -8.55 -3.31 26.93
C ALA A 97 -7.99 -4.69 26.55
N VAL A 98 -7.83 -4.98 25.25
CA VAL A 98 -7.18 -6.19 24.77
C VAL A 98 -5.65 -5.97 24.81
N PRO A 99 -4.87 -6.90 25.40
CA PRO A 99 -3.41 -6.83 25.41
C PRO A 99 -2.83 -6.56 24.02
N TYR A 100 -1.70 -5.85 23.96
CA TYR A 100 -1.09 -5.47 22.68
C TYR A 100 -0.75 -6.68 21.81
N ASP A 101 -0.09 -7.68 22.41
CA ASP A 101 0.33 -8.89 21.68
C ASP A 101 -0.87 -9.68 21.15
N ASP A 102 -1.97 -9.75 21.91
CA ASP A 102 -3.21 -10.38 21.46
C ASP A 102 -3.82 -9.64 20.28
N ARG A 103 -3.83 -8.30 20.29
CA ARG A 103 -4.30 -7.50 19.14
C ARG A 103 -3.44 -7.73 17.91
N VAL A 104 -2.11 -7.79 18.07
CA VAL A 104 -1.18 -8.08 16.97
C VAL A 104 -1.47 -9.48 16.41
N ALA A 105 -1.61 -10.48 17.26
CA ALA A 105 -1.91 -11.85 16.85
C ALA A 105 -3.23 -11.94 16.05
N ILE A 106 -4.29 -11.29 16.53
CA ILE A 106 -5.60 -11.27 15.84
C ILE A 106 -5.49 -10.59 14.47
N VAL A 107 -4.83 -9.42 14.39
CA VAL A 107 -4.69 -8.70 13.12
C VAL A 107 -3.81 -9.49 12.14
N GLN A 108 -2.73 -10.10 12.63
CA GLN A 108 -1.85 -10.94 11.82
C GLN A 108 -2.59 -12.15 11.27
N GLU A 109 -3.33 -12.90 12.10
CA GLU A 109 -4.12 -14.05 11.68
C GLU A 109 -5.17 -13.66 10.64
N HIS A 110 -5.88 -12.54 10.87
CA HIS A 110 -6.85 -12.03 9.90
C HIS A 110 -6.20 -11.67 8.56
N LEU A 111 -5.05 -10.99 8.56
CA LEU A 111 -4.31 -10.65 7.34
C LEU A 111 -3.89 -11.93 6.60
N LYS A 112 -3.34 -12.91 7.33
CA LYS A 112 -2.90 -14.18 6.75
C LYS A 112 -4.05 -14.92 6.08
N SER A 113 -5.15 -15.14 6.82
CA SER A 113 -6.34 -15.82 6.31
C SER A 113 -6.97 -15.09 5.11
N THR A 114 -6.98 -13.75 5.12
CA THR A 114 -7.51 -12.96 3.99
C THR A 114 -6.69 -13.18 2.72
N LEU A 115 -5.36 -13.13 2.83
CA LEU A 115 -4.46 -13.30 1.67
C LEU A 115 -4.43 -14.75 1.19
N GLU A 116 -4.46 -15.73 2.09
CA GLU A 116 -4.58 -17.15 1.73
C GLU A 116 -5.89 -17.42 0.98
N GLY A 117 -7.02 -16.87 1.46
CA GLY A 117 -8.31 -16.98 0.77
C GLY A 117 -8.30 -16.33 -0.62
N MET A 118 -7.61 -15.19 -0.78
CA MET A 118 -7.42 -14.58 -2.10
C MET A 118 -6.62 -15.50 -3.03
N VAL A 119 -5.50 -16.07 -2.56
CA VAL A 119 -4.68 -16.99 -3.36
C VAL A 119 -5.49 -18.23 -3.75
N GLU A 120 -6.22 -18.85 -2.81
CA GLU A 120 -7.07 -20.00 -3.10
C GLU A 120 -8.17 -19.67 -4.11
N SER A 121 -8.76 -18.47 -4.05
CA SER A 121 -9.74 -18.01 -5.03
C SER A 121 -9.17 -17.89 -6.45
N ILE A 122 -7.90 -17.55 -6.61
CA ILE A 122 -7.29 -17.28 -7.92
C ILE A 122 -6.67 -18.56 -8.49
N PHE A 123 -5.97 -19.33 -7.66
CA PHE A 123 -5.14 -20.45 -8.09
C PHE A 123 -5.66 -21.82 -7.63
N GLY A 124 -6.68 -21.86 -6.78
CA GLY A 124 -7.09 -23.08 -6.09
C GLY A 124 -6.10 -23.47 -5.00
N LYS A 125 -6.08 -24.75 -4.63
CA LYS A 125 -5.21 -25.27 -3.57
C LYS A 125 -3.75 -25.28 -4.02
N VAL A 126 -2.95 -24.40 -3.44
CA VAL A 126 -1.50 -24.27 -3.69
C VAL A 126 -0.74 -24.20 -2.37
N GLU A 127 0.55 -24.54 -2.42
CA GLU A 127 1.44 -24.34 -1.28
C GLU A 127 1.70 -22.84 -1.08
N MET A 128 1.61 -22.37 0.17
CA MET A 128 1.78 -20.95 0.53
C MET A 128 2.85 -20.82 1.61
N ARG A 129 3.60 -19.71 1.59
CA ARG A 129 4.67 -19.44 2.54
C ARG A 129 4.58 -18.01 3.06
N TRP A 130 4.60 -17.87 4.38
CA TRP A 130 4.90 -16.62 5.08
C TRP A 130 6.38 -16.58 5.39
N VAL A 131 7.04 -15.46 5.10
CA VAL A 131 8.44 -15.23 5.48
C VAL A 131 8.42 -14.23 6.62
N ASP A 132 9.02 -14.62 7.74
CA ASP A 132 9.20 -13.75 8.92
C ASP A 132 10.34 -12.75 8.71
#